data_AF-A0A1G2EQD5-F1
#
_entry.id   AF-A0A1G2EQD5-F1
#
_cell.length_a   1.000
_cell.length_b   1.000
_cell.length_c   1.000
_cell.angle_alpha   90.00
_cell.angle_beta   90.00
_cell.angle_gamma   90.00
#
_symmetry.space_group_name_H-M   'P 1'
#
loop_
_entity.id
_entity.type
_entity.pdbx_description
1 polymer ?
#
loop_
_entity_poly.entity_id
_entity_poly.type
_entity_poly.pdbx_seq_one_letter_code
_entity_poly.pdbx_strand_id
1 'polypeptide(L)'
;MPISKQKENSPDKTLKCSNAKLSKGFTMVEMMIASVIFSIVFGAAMAVLVSSMKLQKYNLVHHQLLGQVSYASEYMARALRMAVKAEDSSCIAQDSNFETGESYVKFVNYKGDCQIFYAENGQLKIQDEEDLSSGVNLVSDDFEILSLRFIKAGDSSGDNLQPRVTFYIELRAKNLAEKPRIQIQTTVSQRNLDK
;
A
#
# COMPACT_ATOMS: atom_id res chain seq x y z
N MET A 1 -45.81 72.28 -2.80
CA MET A 1 -44.70 73.25 -2.98
C MET A 1 -43.56 72.56 -3.70
N PRO A 2 -43.23 72.94 -4.95
CA PRO A 2 -42.12 72.37 -5.71
C PRO A 2 -40.86 73.24 -5.57
N ILE A 3 -39.67 72.65 -5.50
CA ILE A 3 -38.40 73.39 -5.64
C ILE A 3 -37.43 72.62 -6.55
N SER A 4 -37.23 73.25 -7.71
CA SER A 4 -36.08 73.37 -8.60
C SER A 4 -35.04 72.25 -8.80
N LYS A 5 -34.82 72.03 -10.11
CA LYS A 5 -33.65 71.48 -10.81
C LYS A 5 -32.30 71.93 -10.25
N GLN A 6 -31.30 71.04 -10.34
CA GLN A 6 -29.91 71.36 -10.62
C GLN A 6 -29.41 70.38 -11.69
N LYS A 7 -28.56 70.89 -12.58
CA LYS A 7 -28.15 70.38 -13.89
C LYS A 7 -26.65 70.18 -13.78
N GLU A 8 -26.11 69.00 -14.07
CA GLU A 8 -24.67 68.86 -14.26
C GLU A 8 -24.38 67.96 -15.46
N ASN A 9 -23.83 68.60 -16.49
CA ASN A 9 -23.22 68.00 -17.66
C ASN A 9 -21.87 67.40 -17.26
N SER A 10 -21.59 66.15 -17.65
CA SER A 10 -20.21 65.66 -17.78
C SER A 10 -20.17 64.59 -18.87
N PRO A 11 -19.14 64.59 -19.73
CA PRO A 11 -19.27 64.18 -21.13
C PRO A 11 -19.38 62.67 -21.29
N ASP A 12 -20.34 62.30 -22.14
CA ASP A 12 -20.50 61.01 -22.79
C ASP A 12 -19.17 60.59 -23.44
N LYS A 13 -18.38 59.80 -22.71
CA LYS A 13 -17.28 59.03 -23.28
C LYS A 13 -17.92 57.94 -24.13
N THR A 14 -18.30 58.31 -25.35
CA THR A 14 -18.54 57.36 -26.41
C THR A 14 -17.28 56.51 -26.57
N LEU A 15 -17.31 55.32 -25.99
CA LEU A 15 -16.41 54.23 -26.33
C LEU A 15 -16.59 54.00 -27.82
N LYS A 16 -15.66 54.55 -28.59
CA LYS A 16 -15.55 54.37 -30.03
C LYS A 16 -15.21 52.90 -30.26
N CYS A 17 -16.24 52.06 -30.36
CA CYS A 17 -16.11 50.70 -30.88
C CYS A 17 -15.63 50.83 -32.33
N SER A 18 -14.32 50.73 -32.52
CA SER A 18 -13.72 50.56 -33.84
C SER A 18 -14.41 49.39 -34.51
N ASN A 19 -15.02 49.62 -35.67
CA ASN A 19 -15.57 48.58 -36.54
C ASN A 19 -14.49 47.55 -36.84
N ALA A 20 -14.45 46.47 -36.06
CA ALA A 20 -13.69 45.29 -36.41
C ALA A 20 -14.41 44.67 -37.62
N LYS A 21 -13.92 44.96 -38.83
CA LYS A 21 -14.30 44.18 -40.03
C LYS A 21 -13.81 42.74 -39.82
N LEU A 22 -14.62 41.90 -39.19
CA LEU A 22 -14.48 40.46 -39.29
C LEU A 22 -15.33 39.98 -40.45
N SER A 23 -14.71 39.67 -41.59
CA SER A 23 -15.34 38.82 -42.60
C SER A 23 -14.33 38.26 -43.57
N LYS A 24 -13.73 37.14 -43.17
CA LYS A 24 -13.31 36.10 -44.11
C LYS A 24 -13.81 34.77 -43.55
N GLY A 25 -14.72 34.12 -44.27
CA GLY A 25 -15.26 32.81 -43.90
C GLY A 25 -14.30 31.70 -44.30
N PHE A 26 -14.38 30.57 -43.62
CA PHE A 26 -13.63 29.37 -43.97
C PHE A 26 -14.26 28.67 -45.18
N THR A 27 -13.41 28.12 -46.03
CA THR A 27 -13.84 27.27 -47.13
C THR A 27 -14.27 25.91 -46.60
N MET A 28 -15.15 25.21 -47.34
CA MET A 28 -15.55 23.83 -47.02
C MET A 28 -14.34 22.90 -46.87
N VAL A 29 -13.32 23.09 -47.71
CA VAL A 29 -12.09 22.27 -47.71
C VAL A 29 -11.25 22.52 -46.45
N GLU A 30 -11.15 23.77 -45.97
CA GLU A 30 -10.44 24.08 -44.72
C GLU A 30 -11.08 23.41 -43.51
N MET A 31 -12.42 23.37 -43.44
CA MET A 31 -13.13 22.67 -42.36
C MET A 31 -12.87 21.16 -42.39
N MET A 32 -12.83 20.55 -43.59
CA MET A 32 -12.49 19.13 -43.73
C MET A 32 -11.07 18.84 -43.24
N ILE A 33 -10.08 19.60 -43.71
CA ILE A 33 -8.68 19.42 -43.32
C ILE A 33 -8.51 19.63 -41.80
N ALA A 34 -9.13 20.67 -41.24
CA ALA A 34 -9.08 20.94 -39.80
C ALA A 34 -9.64 19.77 -38.98
N SER A 35 -10.77 19.18 -39.39
CA SER A 35 -11.35 18.02 -38.71
C SER A 35 -10.44 16.78 -38.74
N VAL A 36 -9.76 16.53 -39.86
CA VAL A 36 -8.83 15.40 -40.01
C VAL A 36 -7.63 15.59 -39.07
N ILE A 37 -7.02 16.78 -39.08
CA ILE A 37 -5.88 17.09 -38.21
C ILE A 37 -6.29 17.01 -36.73
N PHE A 38 -7.44 17.59 -36.38
CA PHE A 38 -7.98 17.53 -35.02
C PHE A 38 -8.20 16.09 -34.56
N SER A 39 -8.77 15.24 -35.41
CA SER A 39 -9.03 13.83 -35.09
C SER A 39 -7.73 13.06 -34.81
N ILE A 40 -6.67 13.34 -35.57
CA ILE A 40 -5.35 12.72 -35.36
C ILE A 40 -4.79 13.14 -33.99
N VAL A 41 -4.80 14.43 -33.68
CA VAL A 41 -4.30 14.96 -32.40
C VAL A 41 -5.13 14.44 -31.22
N PHE A 42 -6.46 14.44 -31.36
CA PHE A 42 -7.37 13.93 -30.33
C PHE A 42 -7.18 12.43 -30.09
N GLY A 43 -7.03 11.65 -31.16
CA GLY A 43 -6.74 10.21 -31.06
C GLY A 43 -5.44 9.93 -30.30
N ALA A 44 -4.38 10.68 -30.57
CA ALA A 44 -3.13 10.57 -29.84
C ALA A 44 -3.29 10.91 -28.34
N ALA A 45 -4.02 11.97 -28.02
CA ALA A 45 -4.29 12.35 -26.62
C ALA A 45 -5.10 11.28 -25.88
N MET A 46 -6.11 10.70 -26.52
CA MET A 46 -6.92 9.61 -25.94
C MET A 46 -6.08 8.35 -25.68
N ALA A 47 -5.16 8.01 -26.57
CA ALA A 47 -4.27 6.85 -26.37
C ALA A 47 -3.38 7.03 -25.13
N VAL A 48 -2.82 8.23 -24.93
CA VAL A 48 -2.04 8.57 -23.72
C VAL A 48 -2.90 8.49 -22.45
N LEU A 49 -4.14 9.00 -22.52
CA LEU A 49 -5.07 8.95 -21.40
C LEU A 49 -5.38 7.50 -20.98
N VAL A 50 -5.71 6.63 -21.95
CA VAL A 50 -6.00 5.22 -21.69
C VAL A 50 -4.79 4.50 -21.09
N SER A 51 -3.59 4.78 -21.58
CA SER A 51 -2.35 4.24 -21.01
C SER A 51 -2.15 4.69 -19.56
N SER A 52 -2.37 5.97 -19.29
CA SER A 52 -2.24 6.55 -17.95
C SER A 52 -3.24 5.94 -16.96
N MET A 53 -4.47 5.66 -17.37
CA MET A 53 -5.47 5.01 -16.51
C MET A 53 -5.07 3.59 -16.12
N LYS A 54 -4.42 2.83 -17.03
CA LYS A 54 -3.90 1.49 -16.70
C LYS A 54 -2.82 1.57 -15.62
N LEU A 55 -1.90 2.52 -15.75
CA LEU A 55 -0.83 2.74 -14.78
C LEU A 55 -1.38 3.19 -13.42
N GLN A 56 -2.38 4.07 -13.41
CA GLN A 56 -3.04 4.49 -12.16
C GLN A 56 -3.68 3.31 -11.43
N LYS A 57 -4.37 2.41 -12.15
CA LYS A 57 -4.95 1.20 -11.56
C LYS A 57 -3.88 0.28 -10.98
N TYR A 58 -2.78 0.08 -11.70
CA TYR A 58 -1.65 -0.71 -11.22
C TYR A 58 -1.06 -0.11 -9.93
N ASN A 59 -0.79 1.20 -9.94
CA ASN A 59 -0.22 1.91 -8.79
C ASN A 59 -1.16 1.86 -7.57
N LEU A 60 -2.47 2.00 -7.77
CA LEU A 60 -3.45 1.89 -6.69
C LEU A 60 -3.34 0.54 -5.97
N VAL A 61 -3.32 -0.57 -6.71
CA VAL A 61 -3.20 -1.91 -6.13
C VAL A 61 -1.81 -2.13 -5.52
N HIS A 62 -0.75 -1.57 -6.13
CA HIS A 62 0.60 -1.61 -5.54
C HIS A 62 0.67 -0.89 -4.19
N HIS A 63 0.02 0.28 -4.05
CA HIS A 63 -0.07 1.00 -2.79
C HIS A 63 -0.89 0.24 -1.73
N GLN A 64 -2.00 -0.40 -2.13
CA GLN A 64 -2.76 -1.26 -1.24
C GLN A 64 -1.92 -2.45 -0.75
N LEU A 65 -1.15 -3.08 -1.64
CA LEU A 65 -0.24 -4.16 -1.29
C LEU A 65 0.84 -3.69 -0.31
N LEU A 66 1.48 -2.53 -0.55
CA LEU A 66 2.43 -1.93 0.39
C LEU A 66 1.82 -1.72 1.77
N GLY A 67 0.58 -1.20 1.84
CA GLY A 67 -0.10 -0.95 3.11
C GLY A 67 -0.32 -2.24 3.90
N GLN A 68 -0.79 -3.30 3.22
CA GLN A 68 -1.00 -4.61 3.85
C GLN A 68 0.29 -5.24 4.36
N VAL A 69 1.34 -5.21 3.53
CA VAL A 69 2.66 -5.74 3.90
C VAL A 69 3.27 -4.96 5.06
N SER A 70 3.12 -3.63 5.06
CA SER A 70 3.60 -2.78 6.14
C SER A 70 2.87 -3.09 7.44
N TYR A 71 1.53 -3.22 7.38
CA TYR A 71 0.73 -3.61 8.54
C TYR A 71 1.16 -4.97 9.10
N ALA A 72 1.24 -6.00 8.25
CA ALA A 72 1.64 -7.33 8.66
C ALA A 72 3.07 -7.36 9.25
N SER A 73 4.01 -6.68 8.60
CA SER A 73 5.39 -6.55 9.06
C SER A 73 5.47 -5.88 10.44
N GLU A 74 4.79 -4.75 10.63
CA GLU A 74 4.80 -4.03 11.90
C GLU A 74 4.10 -4.83 13.01
N TYR A 75 3.00 -5.50 12.68
CA TYR A 75 2.29 -6.36 13.62
C TYR A 75 3.19 -7.51 14.10
N MET A 76 3.78 -8.27 13.17
CA MET A 76 4.70 -9.36 13.52
C MET A 76 5.92 -8.84 14.26
N ALA A 77 6.51 -7.73 13.81
CA ALA A 77 7.66 -7.15 14.49
C ALA A 77 7.33 -6.73 15.92
N ARG A 78 6.15 -6.16 16.17
CA ARG A 78 5.71 -5.82 17.53
C ARG A 78 5.51 -7.06 18.39
N ALA A 79 4.88 -8.10 17.85
CA ALA A 79 4.65 -9.36 18.57
C ALA A 79 5.98 -10.06 18.91
N LEU A 80 6.89 -10.19 17.93
CA LEU A 80 8.20 -10.81 18.10
C LEU A 80 9.12 -10.04 19.06
N ARG A 81 9.06 -8.69 19.09
CA ARG A 81 9.80 -7.90 20.10
C ARG A 81 9.37 -8.22 21.53
N MET A 82 8.11 -8.62 21.70
CA MET A 82 7.50 -8.90 23.00
C MET A 82 7.48 -10.39 23.33
N ALA A 83 8.13 -11.23 22.52
CA ALA A 83 8.30 -12.63 22.83
C ALA A 83 9.06 -12.80 24.15
N VAL A 84 8.71 -13.83 24.91
CA VAL A 84 9.37 -14.21 26.15
C VAL A 84 9.99 -15.60 26.01
N LYS A 85 11.00 -15.85 26.84
CA LYS A 85 11.64 -17.15 26.93
C LYS A 85 10.66 -18.16 27.53
N ALA A 86 10.58 -19.35 26.96
CA ALA A 86 9.67 -20.38 27.44
C ALA A 86 10.16 -21.00 28.75
N GLU A 87 9.28 -20.99 29.76
CA GLU A 87 9.54 -21.59 31.07
C GLU A 87 9.40 -23.12 31.04
N ASP A 88 8.54 -23.62 30.16
CA ASP A 88 8.26 -25.04 29.94
C ASP A 88 8.29 -25.41 28.44
N SER A 89 7.97 -26.67 28.13
CA SER A 89 7.93 -27.18 26.76
C SER A 89 6.52 -27.24 26.15
N SER A 90 5.56 -26.43 26.65
CA SER A 90 4.16 -26.46 26.19
C SER A 90 3.99 -25.91 24.77
N CYS A 91 4.66 -24.78 24.48
CA CYS A 91 4.57 -24.08 23.20
C CYS A 91 5.79 -24.32 22.30
N ILE A 92 6.99 -24.06 22.84
CA ILE A 92 8.30 -24.20 22.18
C ILE A 92 9.25 -24.93 23.12
N ALA A 93 10.45 -25.28 22.64
CA ALA A 93 11.48 -25.88 23.51
C ALA A 93 11.78 -25.00 24.73
N GLN A 94 11.96 -25.64 25.90
CA GLN A 94 12.33 -24.97 27.13
C GLN A 94 13.63 -24.15 26.94
N ASP A 95 13.71 -22.99 27.58
CA ASP A 95 14.82 -22.04 27.49
C ASP A 95 15.05 -21.44 26.08
N SER A 96 14.14 -21.64 25.13
CA SER A 96 14.17 -20.97 23.82
C SER A 96 13.19 -19.79 23.79
N ASN A 97 13.47 -18.79 22.96
CA ASN A 97 12.58 -17.65 22.72
C ASN A 97 11.75 -17.83 21.44
N PHE A 98 12.29 -18.56 20.46
CA PHE A 98 11.67 -18.72 19.15
C PHE A 98 11.86 -20.12 18.59
N GLU A 99 10.81 -20.70 18.04
CA GLU A 99 10.87 -21.90 17.20
C GLU A 99 10.54 -21.50 15.77
N THR A 100 11.46 -21.78 14.83
CA THR A 100 11.29 -21.43 13.41
C THR A 100 11.30 -22.69 12.56
N GLY A 101 10.33 -22.81 11.64
CA GLY A 101 10.34 -23.80 10.57
C GLY A 101 10.51 -23.14 9.20
N GLU A 102 10.17 -23.88 8.13
CA GLU A 102 10.34 -23.39 6.75
C GLU A 102 9.54 -22.11 6.47
N SER A 103 8.33 -22.01 7.02
CA SER A 103 7.40 -20.90 6.77
C SER A 103 6.53 -20.57 7.99
N TYR A 104 7.07 -20.82 9.18
CA TYR A 104 6.44 -20.41 10.43
C TYR A 104 7.46 -19.95 11.47
N VAL A 105 6.99 -19.12 12.40
CA VAL A 105 7.66 -18.81 13.66
C VAL A 105 6.64 -18.95 14.79
N LYS A 106 7.04 -19.65 15.84
CA LYS A 106 6.25 -19.87 17.06
C LYS A 106 7.04 -19.32 18.25
N PHE A 107 6.34 -18.70 19.19
CA PHE A 107 6.92 -18.09 20.38
C PHE A 107 5.86 -17.93 21.47
N VAL A 108 6.32 -17.69 22.69
CA VAL A 108 5.45 -17.35 23.82
C VAL A 108 5.31 -15.82 23.88
N ASN A 109 4.09 -15.31 23.92
CA ASN A 109 3.83 -13.88 23.98
C ASN A 109 4.05 -13.33 25.42
N TYR A 110 3.98 -12.01 25.59
CA TYR A 110 4.16 -11.37 26.92
C TYR A 110 3.07 -11.71 27.97
N LYS A 111 1.97 -12.34 27.56
CA LYS A 111 0.89 -12.81 28.43
C LYS A 111 1.06 -14.27 28.85
N GLY A 112 1.99 -15.00 28.21
CA GLY A 112 2.21 -16.43 28.43
C GLY A 112 1.52 -17.35 27.41
N ASP A 113 0.81 -16.80 26.40
CA ASP A 113 0.10 -17.63 25.42
C ASP A 113 1.02 -18.02 24.26
N CYS A 114 0.81 -19.23 23.72
CA CYS A 114 1.49 -19.66 22.50
C CYS A 114 0.94 -18.93 21.27
N GLN A 115 1.83 -18.29 20.52
CA GLN A 115 1.48 -17.55 19.30
C GLN A 115 2.32 -18.05 18.12
N ILE A 116 1.67 -18.25 16.98
CA ILE A 116 2.31 -18.71 15.73
C ILE A 116 1.94 -17.81 14.56
N PHE A 117 2.96 -17.40 13.80
CA PHE A 117 2.80 -16.85 12.46
C PHE A 117 3.17 -17.92 11.45
N TYR A 118 2.31 -18.15 10.47
CA TYR A 118 2.56 -19.13 9.43
C TYR A 118 1.89 -18.75 8.11
N ALA A 119 2.37 -19.32 7.00
CA ALA A 119 1.72 -19.22 5.71
C ALA A 119 0.98 -20.51 5.38
N GLU A 120 -0.28 -20.42 4.99
CA GLU A 120 -1.09 -21.55 4.55
C GLU A 120 -2.01 -21.12 3.39
N ASN A 121 -2.08 -21.94 2.33
CA ASN A 121 -2.90 -21.65 1.14
C ASN A 121 -2.66 -20.26 0.53
N GLY A 122 -1.41 -19.77 0.60
CA GLY A 122 -1.04 -18.44 0.11
C GLY A 122 -1.54 -17.29 0.99
N GLN A 123 -1.97 -17.56 2.22
CA GLN A 123 -2.40 -16.54 3.19
C GLN A 123 -1.45 -16.51 4.39
N LEU A 124 -1.16 -15.31 4.88
CA LEU A 124 -0.47 -15.12 6.16
C LEU A 124 -1.47 -15.24 7.28
N LYS A 125 -1.23 -16.17 8.19
CA LYS A 125 -2.10 -16.42 9.33
C LYS A 125 -1.37 -16.20 10.64
N ILE A 126 -2.16 -15.79 11.62
CA ILE A 126 -1.81 -15.76 13.03
C ILE A 126 -2.73 -16.72 13.77
N GLN A 127 -2.18 -17.48 14.70
CA GLN A 127 -2.97 -18.31 15.60
C GLN A 127 -2.45 -18.12 17.03
N ASP A 128 -3.38 -17.86 17.92
CA ASP A 128 -3.17 -17.78 19.37
C ASP A 128 -3.79 -19.03 20.01
N GLU A 129 -3.19 -19.53 21.08
CA GLU A 129 -3.60 -20.77 21.74
C GLU A 129 -5.04 -20.77 22.27
N GLU A 130 -5.62 -19.59 22.58
CA GLU A 130 -7.01 -19.46 23.01
C GLU A 130 -8.03 -19.83 21.90
N ASP A 131 -7.64 -19.73 20.61
CA ASP A 131 -8.51 -19.97 19.45
C ASP A 131 -7.98 -21.14 18.59
N LEU A 132 -8.21 -22.37 19.06
CA LEU A 132 -7.71 -23.62 18.47
C LEU A 132 -8.37 -24.06 17.15
N SER A 133 -9.32 -23.32 16.58
CA SER A 133 -10.11 -23.84 15.44
C SER A 133 -9.65 -23.35 14.06
N SER A 134 -8.95 -22.21 13.93
CA SER A 134 -8.35 -21.76 12.67
C SER A 134 -7.60 -20.45 12.84
N GLY A 135 -6.36 -20.38 12.35
CA GLY A 135 -5.62 -19.12 12.32
C GLY A 135 -6.34 -18.04 11.51
N VAL A 136 -6.23 -16.80 11.98
CA VAL A 136 -6.84 -15.60 11.40
C VAL A 136 -5.94 -15.04 10.31
N ASN A 137 -6.52 -14.65 9.18
CA ASN A 137 -5.77 -14.01 8.10
C ASN A 137 -5.30 -12.61 8.52
N LEU A 138 -4.00 -12.36 8.43
CA LEU A 138 -3.40 -11.05 8.76
C LEU A 138 -3.45 -10.08 7.57
N VAL A 139 -3.62 -10.60 6.36
CA VAL A 139 -3.65 -9.86 5.09
C VAL A 139 -4.95 -10.18 4.35
N SER A 140 -5.44 -9.22 3.55
CA SER A 140 -6.62 -9.43 2.67
C SER A 140 -6.42 -10.58 1.68
N ASP A 141 -7.52 -11.28 1.34
CA ASP A 141 -7.51 -12.36 0.36
C ASP A 141 -7.22 -11.90 -1.08
N ASP A 142 -7.25 -10.59 -1.35
CA ASP A 142 -6.82 -10.00 -2.63
C ASP A 142 -5.33 -10.21 -2.93
N PHE A 143 -4.54 -10.58 -1.92
CA PHE A 143 -3.11 -10.80 -2.01
C PHE A 143 -2.77 -12.26 -1.71
N GLU A 144 -1.71 -12.75 -2.35
CA GLU A 144 -1.14 -14.09 -2.13
C GLU A 144 0.28 -13.95 -1.59
N ILE A 145 0.61 -14.76 -0.59
CA ILE A 145 1.98 -14.98 -0.12
C ILE A 145 2.65 -16.01 -1.04
N LEU A 146 3.74 -15.60 -1.67
CA LEU A 146 4.56 -16.47 -2.49
C LEU A 146 5.68 -17.14 -1.68
N SER A 147 6.23 -16.40 -0.72
CA SER A 147 7.29 -16.91 0.15
C SER A 147 7.22 -16.23 1.51
N LEU A 148 7.34 -17.04 2.55
CA LEU A 148 7.50 -16.60 3.92
C LEU A 148 8.63 -17.44 4.53
N ARG A 149 9.64 -16.78 5.09
CA ARG A 149 10.79 -17.45 5.72
C ARG A 149 11.16 -16.76 7.01
N PHE A 150 11.56 -17.54 8.00
CA PHE A 150 12.04 -17.06 9.28
C PHE A 150 13.43 -17.64 9.57
N ILE A 151 14.33 -16.80 10.06
CA ILE A 151 15.69 -17.17 10.44
C ILE A 151 15.92 -16.61 11.84
N LYS A 152 16.11 -17.48 12.83
CA LYS A 152 16.47 -17.08 14.20
C LYS A 152 17.99 -17.04 14.39
N ALA A 153 18.46 -16.16 15.27
CA ALA A 153 19.85 -16.04 15.68
C ALA A 153 19.97 -15.53 17.12
N GLY A 154 21.03 -15.94 17.84
CA GLY A 154 21.28 -15.54 19.23
C GLY A 154 20.26 -16.07 20.23
N ASP A 155 19.69 -17.25 19.95
CA ASP A 155 18.65 -17.91 20.77
C ASP A 155 19.23 -19.12 21.53
N SER A 156 20.55 -19.15 21.76
CA SER A 156 21.21 -20.24 22.49
C SER A 156 21.37 -19.83 23.95
N SER A 157 21.03 -20.72 24.88
CA SER A 157 21.12 -20.38 26.31
C SER A 157 22.57 -20.07 26.71
N GLY A 158 22.76 -18.91 27.35
CA GLY A 158 24.06 -18.49 27.89
C GLY A 158 25.07 -17.97 26.86
N ASP A 159 24.66 -17.70 25.61
CA ASP A 159 25.53 -17.09 24.60
C ASP A 159 25.72 -15.56 24.80
N ASN A 160 24.96 -14.95 25.73
CA ASN A 160 24.90 -13.51 26.00
C ASN A 160 24.56 -12.66 24.75
N LEU A 161 24.03 -13.28 23.69
CA LEU A 161 23.56 -12.60 22.51
C LEU A 161 22.08 -12.32 22.66
N GLN A 162 21.63 -11.18 22.13
CA GLN A 162 20.20 -10.90 22.12
C GLN A 162 19.49 -11.74 21.05
N PRO A 163 18.46 -12.52 21.43
CA PRO A 163 17.64 -13.28 20.49
C PRO A 163 17.01 -12.37 19.45
N ARG A 164 17.11 -12.78 18.18
CA ARG A 164 16.51 -12.04 17.06
C ARG A 164 15.99 -12.97 15.98
N VAL A 165 14.93 -12.54 15.31
CA VAL A 165 14.32 -13.23 14.17
C VAL A 165 14.37 -12.30 12.97
N THR A 166 14.89 -12.81 11.86
CA THR A 166 14.79 -12.18 10.54
C THR A 166 13.70 -12.87 9.77
N PHE A 167 12.70 -12.13 9.32
CA PHE A 167 11.66 -12.66 8.46
C PHE A 167 11.75 -12.04 7.07
N TYR A 168 11.47 -12.86 6.05
CA TYR A 168 11.33 -12.46 4.66
C TYR A 168 9.91 -12.79 4.21
N ILE A 169 9.26 -11.82 3.58
CA ILE A 169 7.91 -12.00 3.03
C ILE A 169 7.88 -11.50 1.59
N GLU A 170 7.30 -12.32 0.72
CA GLU A 170 6.99 -11.96 -0.65
C GLU A 170 5.50 -12.12 -0.92
N LEU A 171 4.87 -11.04 -1.38
CA LEU A 171 3.45 -11.00 -1.67
C LEU A 171 3.18 -10.50 -3.09
N ARG A 172 2.05 -10.92 -3.65
CA ARG A 172 1.55 -10.51 -4.97
C ARG A 172 0.04 -10.26 -4.96
N ALA A 173 -0.44 -9.34 -5.79
CA ALA A 173 -1.89 -9.18 -6.02
C ALA A 173 -2.47 -10.26 -6.94
N LYS A 174 -3.68 -10.76 -6.65
CA LYS A 174 -4.33 -11.81 -7.44
C LYS A 174 -5.09 -11.29 -8.68
N ASN A 175 -5.74 -10.13 -8.56
CA ASN A 175 -6.85 -9.70 -9.44
C ASN A 175 -6.46 -8.74 -10.60
N LEU A 176 -5.19 -8.72 -11.02
CA LEU A 176 -4.70 -7.90 -12.13
C LEU A 176 -4.00 -8.75 -13.21
N ALA A 177 -4.02 -8.27 -14.46
CA ALA A 177 -3.24 -8.86 -15.55
C ALA A 177 -1.73 -8.68 -15.33
N GLU A 178 -1.33 -7.47 -14.93
CA GLU A 178 0.00 -7.19 -14.41
C GLU A 178 -0.08 -7.13 -12.88
N LYS A 179 0.48 -8.16 -12.23
CA LYS A 179 0.32 -8.38 -10.80
C LYS A 179 1.48 -7.73 -10.03
N PRO A 180 1.28 -6.60 -9.33
CA PRO A 180 2.33 -6.02 -8.51
C PRO A 180 2.81 -7.04 -7.46
N ARG A 181 4.12 -7.04 -7.22
CA ARG A 181 4.79 -7.88 -6.23
C ARG A 181 5.66 -7.02 -5.31
N ILE A 182 5.72 -7.38 -4.04
CA ILE A 182 6.55 -6.72 -3.03
C ILE A 182 7.28 -7.77 -2.21
N GLN A 183 8.53 -7.46 -1.90
CA GLN A 183 9.40 -8.28 -1.08
C GLN A 183 9.93 -7.41 0.05
N ILE A 184 9.81 -7.90 1.28
CA ILE A 184 10.34 -7.22 2.46
C ILE A 184 11.15 -8.20 3.29
N GLN A 185 12.17 -7.67 3.96
CA GLN A 185 12.95 -8.40 4.94
C GLN A 185 13.19 -7.49 6.13
N THR A 186 12.91 -8.01 7.32
CA THR A 186 13.06 -7.27 8.57
C THR A 186 13.66 -8.17 9.63
N THR A 187 14.61 -7.63 10.39
CA THR A 187 15.18 -8.29 11.58
C THR A 187 14.65 -7.64 12.84
N VAL A 188 14.21 -8.46 13.78
CA VAL A 188 13.58 -8.05 15.03
C VAL A 188 14.28 -8.73 16.18
N SER A 189 14.82 -7.95 17.11
CA SER A 189 15.37 -8.45 18.37
C SER A 189 14.29 -8.47 19.45
N GLN A 190 14.39 -9.41 20.38
CA GLN A 190 13.58 -9.43 21.59
C GLN A 190 13.84 -8.18 22.43
N ARG A 191 12.84 -7.69 23.17
CA ARG A 191 12.98 -6.55 24.09
C ARG A 191 13.63 -6.96 25.41
N ASN A 192 13.27 -8.12 25.94
CA ASN A 192 13.87 -8.62 27.16
C ASN A 192 15.26 -9.20 26.83
N LEU A 193 16.23 -8.96 27.71
CA LEU A 193 17.54 -9.60 27.63
C LEU A 193 17.41 -10.99 28.25
N ASP A 194 18.18 -11.95 27.74
CA ASP A 194 18.31 -13.29 28.33
C ASP A 194 18.42 -13.16 29.86
N LYS A 195 17.37 -13.61 30.55
CA LYS A 195 17.40 -13.86 31.99
C LYS A 195 17.30 -15.35 32.24
#